data_AF-A0A7S1ZFA9-F1
#
_entry.id   AF-A0A7S1ZFA9-F1
#
_cell.length_a   1.000
_cell.length_b   1.000
_cell.length_c   1.000
_cell.angle_alpha   90.00
_cell.angle_beta   90.00
_cell.angle_gamma   90.00
#
_symmetry.space_group_name_H-M   'P 1'
#
loop_
_entity.id
_entity.type
_entity.pdbx_description
1 polymer ?
#
loop_
_entity_poly.entity_id
_entity_poly.type
_entity_poly.pdbx_seq_one_letter_code
_entity_poly.pdbx_strand_id
1 'polypeptide(L)'
;DWLEAMPPHVLAALRRPHLGWQMGAAVVRRRWLRPFAPVVASPLVALYCRARRSLKKRGVSRRRWACSLCRRRARWKCVRCLRSYYCSRQCQNVSWHIVHKHVCYKPARFWWSVVVYGALAVLMFPGILTDPVVYDLGASCLILSFHAMGVLGGGLATALKKGMGVDVRGRTLELVVVGMTLWLTAASWGCVWGYFGQPARCGWGTLGMAGGDGGFLKDSWTSIVGNSGAGEPPAVADGDATVTPLSTSDLGAILRLWRAFFSVAKSGLAAYDGLWSNYAPAKVASWFCMEGSALGSDISADGTLDVSNSDFCLRMVHDADPDFLVAGRGADHARCAADLSVVTGVWAAAALAALGGAALRRGAERAQRRAAQAAGAARGADRAARAADRAARVAAAAALAVRRGVEPRPHQD
;
A
#
# COMPACT_ATOMS: atom_id res chain seq x y z
N ASP A 1 -26.85 -0.70 41.56
CA ASP A 1 -27.80 -1.10 40.49
C ASP A 1 -27.15 -1.30 39.11
N TRP A 2 -26.88 -0.26 38.30
CA TRP A 2 -26.46 -0.49 36.89
C TRP A 2 -25.09 -1.17 36.73
N LEU A 3 -24.16 -0.93 37.65
CA LEU A 3 -22.84 -1.60 37.66
C LEU A 3 -22.94 -3.08 38.06
N GLU A 4 -23.90 -3.45 38.90
CA GLU A 4 -24.10 -4.82 39.37
C GLU A 4 -24.79 -5.67 38.30
N ALA A 5 -25.64 -5.05 37.48
CA ALA A 5 -26.25 -5.69 36.30
C ALA A 5 -25.27 -5.87 35.12
N MET A 6 -24.01 -5.40 35.22
CA MET A 6 -23.05 -5.54 34.13
C MET A 6 -22.50 -6.96 34.03
N PRO A 7 -22.34 -7.49 32.80
CA PRO A 7 -21.64 -8.75 32.61
C PRO A 7 -20.22 -8.70 33.20
N PRO A 8 -19.72 -9.78 33.83
CA PRO A 8 -18.44 -9.77 34.54
C PRO A 8 -17.25 -9.40 33.65
N HIS A 9 -17.33 -9.70 32.35
CA HIS A 9 -16.29 -9.34 31.39
C HIS A 9 -16.24 -7.84 31.05
N VAL A 10 -17.34 -7.12 31.22
CA VAL A 10 -17.40 -5.66 31.08
C VAL A 10 -16.75 -5.03 32.30
N LEU A 11 -17.11 -5.49 33.49
CA LEU A 11 -16.50 -5.04 34.74
C LEU A 11 -14.98 -5.30 34.78
N ALA A 12 -14.54 -6.48 34.34
CA ALA A 12 -13.11 -6.78 34.21
C ALA A 12 -12.39 -5.80 33.28
N ALA A 13 -13.01 -5.45 32.15
CA ALA A 13 -12.45 -4.49 31.21
C ALA A 13 -12.43 -3.05 31.75
N LEU A 14 -13.38 -2.68 32.61
CA LEU A 14 -13.41 -1.38 33.27
C LEU A 14 -12.40 -1.28 34.42
N ARG A 15 -12.16 -2.37 35.15
CA ARG A 15 -11.14 -2.44 36.22
C ARG A 15 -9.72 -2.44 35.66
N ARG A 16 -9.50 -3.10 34.52
CA ARG A 16 -8.19 -3.17 33.84
C ARG A 16 -8.32 -2.72 32.40
N PRO A 17 -8.56 -1.41 32.16
CA PRO A 17 -8.69 -0.89 30.81
C PRO A 17 -7.34 -1.03 30.10
N HIS A 18 -7.37 -1.42 28.83
CA HIS A 18 -6.14 -1.54 28.06
C HIS A 18 -5.49 -0.16 27.81
N LEU A 19 -4.17 -0.12 27.62
CA LEU A 19 -3.38 1.11 27.39
C LEU A 19 -4.01 2.08 26.38
N GLY A 20 -4.36 1.61 25.17
CA GLY A 20 -4.99 2.49 24.17
C GLY A 20 -6.34 3.10 24.60
N TRP A 21 -7.06 2.47 25.53
CA TRP A 21 -8.32 2.99 26.08
C TRP A 21 -8.03 3.99 27.19
N GLN A 22 -7.02 3.71 28.03
CA GLN A 22 -6.55 4.65 29.04
C GLN A 22 -6.06 5.96 28.40
N MET A 23 -5.24 5.87 27.35
CA MET A 23 -4.77 7.03 26.59
C MET A 23 -5.95 7.78 25.95
N GLY A 24 -6.86 7.07 25.28
CA GLY A 24 -8.05 7.69 24.68
C GLY A 24 -8.95 8.38 25.72
N ALA A 25 -9.16 7.76 26.88
CA ALA A 25 -9.93 8.33 27.97
C ALA A 25 -9.23 9.54 28.59
N ALA A 26 -7.92 9.48 28.81
CA ALA A 26 -7.13 10.60 29.34
C ALA A 26 -7.19 11.83 28.43
N VAL A 27 -7.10 11.63 27.12
CA VAL A 27 -7.21 12.70 26.13
C VAL A 27 -8.64 13.30 26.12
N VAL A 28 -9.67 12.45 26.13
CA VAL A 28 -11.08 12.92 26.09
C VAL A 28 -11.54 13.56 27.41
N ARG A 29 -10.90 13.25 28.54
CA ARG A 29 -11.16 13.90 29.84
C ARG A 29 -10.81 15.39 29.82
N ARG A 30 -9.78 15.80 29.06
CA ARG A 30 -9.42 17.21 28.89
C ARG A 30 -10.41 17.89 27.93
N ARG A 31 -11.30 18.76 28.45
CA ARG A 31 -12.38 19.41 27.68
C ARG A 31 -11.86 20.10 26.41
N TRP A 32 -10.72 20.80 26.50
CA TRP A 32 -10.11 21.54 25.40
C TRP A 32 -9.52 20.65 24.29
N LEU A 33 -9.14 19.40 24.59
CA LEU A 33 -8.64 18.45 23.58
C LEU A 33 -9.75 17.70 22.85
N ARG A 34 -10.99 17.73 23.31
CA ARG A 34 -12.12 17.02 22.67
C ARG A 34 -12.34 17.37 21.19
N PRO A 35 -12.21 18.63 20.73
CA PRO A 35 -12.32 18.93 19.30
C PRO A 35 -11.10 18.43 18.51
N PHE A 36 -9.90 18.52 19.07
CA PHE A 36 -8.65 18.18 18.38
C PHE A 36 -8.36 16.68 18.37
N ALA A 37 -8.66 15.93 19.43
CA ALA A 37 -8.27 14.55 19.56
C ALA A 37 -8.83 13.62 18.45
N PRO A 38 -10.10 13.71 18.04
CA PRO A 38 -10.59 12.99 16.87
C PRO A 38 -9.87 13.45 15.60
N VAL A 39 -9.58 14.74 15.51
CA VAL A 39 -8.84 15.39 14.42
C VAL A 39 -7.33 15.15 14.53
N VAL A 40 -6.78 14.40 15.48
CA VAL A 40 -5.36 13.98 15.41
C VAL A 40 -5.28 12.47 15.26
N ALA A 41 -6.19 11.76 15.92
CA ALA A 41 -6.24 10.30 15.86
C ALA A 41 -6.90 9.78 14.57
N SER A 42 -7.82 10.50 13.92
CA SER A 42 -8.57 9.99 12.76
C SER A 42 -7.72 9.45 11.61
N PRO A 43 -6.66 10.13 11.10
CA PRO A 43 -5.91 9.75 9.93
C PRO A 43 -4.92 8.66 10.29
N LEU A 44 -4.27 8.72 11.45
CA LEU A 44 -3.47 7.62 11.99
C LEU A 44 -4.29 6.35 12.14
N VAL A 45 -5.47 6.45 12.74
CA VAL A 45 -6.37 5.31 12.87
C VAL A 45 -6.90 4.91 11.49
N ALA A 46 -7.00 5.82 10.51
CA ALA A 46 -7.63 5.54 9.20
C ALA A 46 -6.63 4.82 8.31
N LEU A 47 -5.40 5.31 8.28
CA LEU A 47 -4.23 4.66 7.74
C LEU A 47 -4.05 3.29 8.39
N TYR A 48 -4.06 3.19 9.72
CA TYR A 48 -4.01 1.90 10.42
C TYR A 48 -5.18 0.97 10.02
N CYS A 49 -6.41 1.48 9.96
CA CYS A 49 -7.57 0.67 9.57
C CYS A 49 -7.52 0.23 8.11
N ARG A 50 -7.09 1.10 7.19
CA ARG A 50 -6.91 0.82 5.76
C ARG A 50 -5.79 -0.19 5.57
N ALA A 51 -4.64 0.05 6.20
CA ALA A 51 -3.51 -0.84 6.23
C ALA A 51 -3.93 -2.22 6.73
N ARG A 52 -4.60 -2.29 7.88
CA ARG A 52 -5.12 -3.54 8.44
C ARG A 52 -6.12 -4.23 7.53
N ARG A 53 -7.01 -3.51 6.84
CA ARG A 53 -7.94 -4.11 5.85
C ARG A 53 -7.17 -4.71 4.67
N SER A 54 -6.18 -4.01 4.14
CA SER A 54 -5.31 -4.49 3.06
C SER A 54 -4.51 -5.71 3.50
N LEU A 55 -3.90 -5.66 4.67
CA LEU A 55 -3.16 -6.77 5.29
C LEU A 55 -4.08 -7.97 5.56
N LYS A 56 -5.33 -7.74 5.98
CA LYS A 56 -6.32 -8.81 6.15
C LYS A 56 -6.70 -9.48 4.83
N LYS A 57 -6.98 -8.70 3.77
CA LYS A 57 -7.27 -9.24 2.43
C LYS A 57 -6.12 -10.10 1.90
N ARG A 58 -4.88 -9.73 2.27
CA ARG A 58 -3.66 -10.45 1.88
C ARG A 58 -3.28 -11.58 2.85
N GLY A 59 -4.12 -11.87 3.85
CA GLY A 59 -3.90 -12.95 4.80
C GLY A 59 -2.84 -12.67 5.87
N VAL A 60 -2.22 -11.49 5.89
CA VAL A 60 -1.23 -11.06 6.88
C VAL A 60 -1.86 -10.95 8.27
N SER A 61 -3.11 -10.46 8.36
CA SER A 61 -3.83 -10.31 9.63
C SER A 61 -5.02 -11.27 9.69
N ARG A 62 -4.91 -12.37 10.46
CA ARG A 62 -6.00 -13.35 10.65
C ARG A 62 -6.98 -12.99 11.78
N ARG A 63 -6.73 -11.93 12.56
CA ARG A 63 -7.53 -11.67 13.76
C ARG A 63 -8.97 -11.29 13.39
N ARG A 64 -9.91 -12.06 13.96
CA ARG A 64 -11.32 -11.67 14.05
C ARG A 64 -11.40 -10.33 14.78
N TRP A 65 -12.38 -9.49 14.42
CA TRP A 65 -12.53 -8.18 15.05
C TRP A 65 -12.68 -8.35 16.56
N ALA A 66 -11.95 -7.54 17.34
CA ALA A 66 -11.99 -7.58 18.80
C ALA A 66 -12.88 -6.44 19.30
N CYS A 67 -13.58 -6.67 20.41
CA CYS A 67 -14.40 -5.68 21.07
C CYS A 67 -13.52 -4.51 21.50
N SER A 68 -13.91 -3.28 21.15
CA SER A 68 -13.17 -2.07 21.50
C SER A 68 -13.10 -1.82 23.02
N LEU A 69 -13.99 -2.43 23.80
CA LEU A 69 -14.01 -2.33 25.26
C LEU A 69 -13.24 -3.50 25.90
N CYS A 70 -13.73 -4.73 25.74
CA CYS A 70 -13.25 -5.91 26.48
C CYS A 70 -12.30 -6.83 25.70
N ARG A 71 -11.93 -6.48 24.46
CA ARG A 71 -11.04 -7.25 23.57
C ARG A 71 -11.46 -8.69 23.21
N ARG A 72 -12.59 -9.19 23.73
CA ARG A 72 -13.22 -10.44 23.27
C ARG A 72 -13.61 -10.36 21.79
N ARG A 73 -13.91 -11.50 21.17
CA ARG A 73 -14.37 -11.56 19.77
C ARG A 73 -15.62 -10.71 19.57
N ALA A 74 -15.53 -9.70 18.72
CA ALA A 74 -16.65 -8.86 18.35
C ALA A 74 -17.57 -9.56 17.35
N ARG A 75 -18.87 -9.31 17.48
CA ARG A 75 -19.94 -9.78 16.59
C ARG A 75 -20.68 -8.61 15.92
N TRP A 76 -20.62 -7.44 16.53
CA TRP A 76 -21.39 -6.26 16.14
C TRP A 76 -20.46 -5.13 15.71
N LYS A 77 -20.91 -4.31 14.76
CA LYS A 77 -20.28 -3.06 14.35
C LYS A 77 -21.16 -1.89 14.77
N CYS A 78 -20.57 -0.77 15.17
CA CYS A 78 -21.34 0.45 15.35
C CYS A 78 -21.97 0.86 14.02
N VAL A 79 -23.29 1.04 13.98
CA VAL A 79 -24.03 1.40 12.75
C VAL A 79 -23.70 2.81 12.23
N ARG A 80 -23.34 3.74 13.13
CA ARG A 80 -23.04 5.13 12.75
C ARG A 80 -21.67 5.29 12.10
N CYS A 81 -20.61 4.75 12.73
CA CYS A 81 -19.24 4.95 12.24
C CYS A 81 -18.66 3.76 11.48
N LEU A 82 -19.30 2.58 11.55
CA LEU A 82 -18.84 1.31 10.97
C LEU A 82 -17.39 0.90 11.32
N ARG A 83 -16.79 1.54 12.33
CA ARG A 83 -15.36 1.46 12.65
C ARG A 83 -15.06 0.81 13.99
N SER A 84 -15.94 0.98 14.97
CA SER A 84 -15.83 0.28 16.26
C SER A 84 -16.61 -1.01 16.26
N TYR A 85 -16.03 -2.03 16.89
CA TYR A 85 -16.57 -3.38 16.96
C TYR A 85 -16.84 -3.76 18.41
N TYR A 86 -17.93 -4.48 18.66
CA TYR A 86 -18.36 -4.85 20.01
C TYR A 86 -18.76 -6.33 20.06
N CYS A 87 -18.51 -6.99 21.19
CA CYS A 87 -18.98 -8.35 21.42
C CYS A 87 -20.45 -8.40 21.85
N SER A 88 -20.95 -7.35 22.48
CA SER A 88 -22.34 -7.23 22.96
C SER A 88 -22.84 -5.78 22.94
N ARG A 89 -24.16 -5.60 23.07
CA ARG A 89 -24.80 -4.28 23.14
C ARG A 89 -24.41 -3.54 24.42
N GLN A 90 -24.21 -4.26 25.53
CA GLN A 90 -23.74 -3.69 26.80
C GLN A 90 -22.34 -3.07 26.65
N CYS A 91 -21.41 -3.77 26.00
CA CYS A 91 -20.08 -3.23 25.70
C CYS A 91 -20.15 -1.97 24.82
N GLN A 92 -21.07 -1.95 23.86
CA GLN A 92 -21.29 -0.77 23.02
C GLN A 92 -21.84 0.40 23.83
N ASN A 93 -22.79 0.16 24.73
CA ASN A 93 -23.42 1.21 25.52
C ASN A 93 -22.41 1.85 26.50
N VAL A 94 -21.67 1.02 27.24
CA VAL A 94 -20.58 1.50 28.12
C VAL A 94 -19.54 2.29 27.33
N SER A 95 -19.08 1.74 26.20
CA SER A 95 -18.14 2.44 25.31
C SER A 95 -18.70 3.76 24.79
N TRP A 96 -19.99 3.82 24.45
CA TRP A 96 -20.70 5.02 23.98
C TRP A 96 -20.58 6.16 24.98
N HIS A 97 -20.96 5.92 26.23
CA HIS A 97 -21.00 6.98 27.25
C HIS A 97 -19.61 7.51 27.63
N ILE A 98 -18.58 6.67 27.55
CA ILE A 98 -17.21 7.03 28.00
C ILE A 98 -16.41 7.69 26.87
N VAL A 99 -16.18 7.00 25.75
CA VAL A 99 -15.25 7.46 24.70
C VAL A 99 -15.94 7.55 23.34
N HIS A 100 -16.74 6.54 22.99
CA HIS A 100 -17.16 6.35 21.62
C HIS A 100 -18.10 7.44 21.13
N LYS A 101 -18.96 8.07 21.96
CA LYS A 101 -19.77 9.22 21.51
C LYS A 101 -18.92 10.38 20.97
N HIS A 102 -17.72 10.56 21.51
CA HIS A 102 -16.79 11.61 21.11
C HIS A 102 -16.00 11.26 19.85
N VAL A 103 -15.82 9.97 19.56
CA VAL A 103 -15.05 9.49 18.39
C VAL A 103 -15.97 9.03 17.25
N CYS A 104 -17.23 8.71 17.53
CA CYS A 104 -18.21 8.27 16.55
C CYS A 104 -18.46 9.39 15.54
N TYR A 105 -18.35 9.03 14.26
CA TYR A 105 -18.33 9.94 13.12
C TYR A 105 -19.53 10.90 13.08
N LYS A 106 -19.25 12.20 12.92
CA LYS A 106 -20.21 13.23 12.50
C LYS A 106 -19.68 13.83 11.19
N PRO A 107 -20.50 14.03 10.14
CA PRO A 107 -20.06 14.64 8.87
C PRO A 107 -19.31 15.96 9.05
N ALA A 108 -19.76 16.82 9.97
CA ALA A 108 -19.09 18.08 10.29
C ALA A 108 -17.63 17.89 10.76
N ARG A 109 -17.28 16.78 11.41
CA ARG A 109 -15.89 16.51 11.81
C ARG A 109 -15.00 16.15 10.63
N PHE A 110 -15.55 15.59 9.55
CA PHE A 110 -14.75 15.31 8.37
C PHE A 110 -14.22 16.60 7.77
N TRP A 111 -15.09 17.60 7.57
CA TRP A 111 -14.69 18.90 7.05
C TRP A 111 -13.71 19.63 7.96
N TRP A 112 -13.96 19.66 9.27
CA TRP A 112 -12.99 20.21 10.22
C TRP A 112 -11.65 19.46 10.21
N SER A 113 -11.68 18.15 9.99
CA SER A 113 -10.45 17.37 9.84
C SER A 113 -9.71 17.75 8.56
N VAL A 114 -10.40 17.91 7.44
CA VAL A 114 -9.81 18.37 6.17
C VAL A 114 -9.19 19.76 6.35
N VAL A 115 -9.89 20.70 6.97
CA VAL A 115 -9.38 22.06 7.22
C VAL A 115 -8.15 22.02 8.13
N VAL A 116 -8.23 21.34 9.28
CA VAL A 116 -7.12 21.29 10.24
C VAL A 116 -5.92 20.53 9.69
N TYR A 117 -6.12 19.41 8.97
CA TYR A 117 -5.01 18.69 8.33
C TYR A 117 -4.45 19.45 7.14
N GLY A 118 -5.29 20.11 6.36
CA GLY A 118 -4.84 20.97 5.27
C GLY A 118 -3.95 22.07 5.81
N ALA A 119 -4.42 22.80 6.84
CA ALA A 119 -3.65 23.84 7.51
C ALA A 119 -2.36 23.29 8.15
N LEU A 120 -2.43 22.18 8.88
CA LEU A 120 -1.24 21.58 9.49
C LEU A 120 -0.26 21.05 8.44
N ALA A 121 -0.74 20.49 7.33
CA ALA A 121 0.11 20.04 6.24
C ALA A 121 0.83 21.22 5.60
N VAL A 122 0.10 22.32 5.31
CA VAL A 122 0.69 23.57 4.81
C VAL A 122 1.71 24.15 5.79
N LEU A 123 1.43 24.14 7.09
CA LEU A 123 2.36 24.66 8.11
C LEU A 123 3.60 23.78 8.31
N MET A 124 3.44 22.46 8.33
CA MET A 124 4.54 21.51 8.51
C MET A 124 5.38 21.34 7.25
N PHE A 125 4.77 21.57 6.10
CA PHE A 125 5.37 21.44 4.79
C PHE A 125 5.00 22.67 3.97
N PRO A 126 5.63 23.83 4.25
CA PRO A 126 5.38 25.05 3.47
C PRO A 126 5.64 24.82 1.97
N GLY A 127 6.53 23.87 1.67
CA GLY A 127 6.80 23.40 0.31
C GLY A 127 5.57 22.86 -0.44
N ILE A 128 4.48 22.48 0.24
CA ILE A 128 3.25 22.03 -0.46
C ILE A 128 2.65 23.16 -1.30
N LEU A 129 2.79 24.41 -0.86
CA LEU A 129 2.28 25.55 -1.60
C LEU A 129 3.21 25.97 -2.74
N THR A 130 4.52 25.84 -2.57
CA THR A 130 5.50 26.16 -3.61
C THR A 130 5.56 25.06 -4.68
N ASP A 131 5.48 23.81 -4.24
CA ASP A 131 5.82 22.64 -5.04
C ASP A 131 4.74 21.54 -4.99
N PRO A 132 3.44 21.86 -5.24
CA PRO A 132 2.33 20.94 -4.98
C PRO A 132 2.45 19.61 -5.72
N VAL A 133 3.06 19.64 -6.91
CA VAL A 133 3.31 18.49 -7.77
C VAL A 133 4.30 17.51 -7.15
N VAL A 134 5.42 18.01 -6.62
CA VAL A 134 6.42 17.18 -5.95
C VAL A 134 5.79 16.48 -4.75
N TYR A 135 4.95 17.21 -4.02
CA TYR A 135 4.24 16.65 -2.89
C TYR A 135 3.17 15.62 -3.28
N ASP A 136 2.45 15.83 -4.38
CA ASP A 136 1.46 14.86 -4.86
C ASP A 136 2.13 13.58 -5.41
N LEU A 137 3.23 13.72 -6.16
CA LEU A 137 4.03 12.59 -6.64
C LEU A 137 4.61 11.80 -5.47
N GLY A 138 5.21 12.49 -4.50
CA GLY A 138 5.71 11.85 -3.28
C GLY A 138 4.60 11.16 -2.47
N ALA A 139 3.42 11.78 -2.37
CA ALA A 139 2.27 11.19 -1.67
C ALA A 139 1.74 9.95 -2.40
N SER A 140 1.80 9.94 -3.74
CA SER A 140 1.49 8.78 -4.57
C SER A 140 2.49 7.64 -4.32
N CYS A 141 3.78 7.95 -4.13
CA CYS A 141 4.79 6.96 -3.75
C CYS A 141 4.49 6.27 -2.41
N LEU A 142 3.83 6.95 -1.45
CA LEU A 142 3.39 6.33 -0.19
C LEU A 142 2.39 5.18 -0.44
N ILE A 143 1.43 5.42 -1.34
CA ILE A 143 0.39 4.42 -1.66
C ILE A 143 1.03 3.21 -2.35
N LEU A 144 1.90 3.46 -3.34
CA LEU A 144 2.62 2.41 -4.06
C LEU A 144 3.53 1.60 -3.13
N SER A 145 4.31 2.28 -2.29
CA SER A 145 5.18 1.67 -1.29
C SER A 145 4.40 0.81 -0.31
N PHE A 146 3.25 1.28 0.17
CA PHE A 146 2.38 0.50 1.05
C PHE A 146 1.86 -0.76 0.36
N HIS A 147 1.48 -0.65 -0.92
CA HIS A 147 1.05 -1.80 -1.70
C HIS A 147 2.19 -2.80 -1.92
N ALA A 148 3.40 -2.34 -2.25
CA ALA A 148 4.57 -3.19 -2.43
C ALA A 148 4.89 -3.96 -1.12
N MET A 149 5.03 -3.24 -0.01
CA MET A 149 5.33 -3.82 1.30
C MET A 149 4.24 -4.76 1.82
N GLY A 150 2.98 -4.46 1.55
CA GLY A 150 1.90 -5.37 1.89
C GLY A 150 1.91 -6.66 1.07
N VAL A 151 2.44 -6.68 -0.16
CA VAL A 151 2.56 -7.92 -0.97
C VAL A 151 3.73 -8.72 -0.43
N LEU A 152 4.91 -8.09 -0.33
CA LEU A 152 6.13 -8.74 0.12
C LEU A 152 6.01 -9.27 1.55
N GLY A 153 5.51 -8.46 2.49
CA GLY A 153 5.29 -8.88 3.87
C GLY A 153 4.25 -10.02 4.00
N GLY A 154 3.23 -10.04 3.13
CA GLY A 154 2.25 -11.15 3.10
C GLY A 154 2.78 -12.43 2.46
N GLY A 155 3.61 -12.30 1.43
CA GLY A 155 4.34 -13.40 0.82
C GLY A 155 5.28 -14.04 1.85
N LEU A 156 6.17 -13.24 2.46
CA LEU A 156 7.14 -13.69 3.45
C LEU A 156 6.48 -14.39 4.64
N ALA A 157 5.43 -13.80 5.22
CA ALA A 157 4.70 -14.42 6.33
C ALA A 157 3.99 -15.73 5.96
N THR A 158 3.68 -15.92 4.68
CA THR A 158 3.10 -17.18 4.19
C THR A 158 4.19 -18.22 3.93
N ALA A 159 5.33 -17.80 3.37
CA ALA A 159 6.50 -18.65 3.15
C ALA A 159 7.07 -19.16 4.48
N LEU A 160 7.33 -18.28 5.46
CA LEU A 160 7.82 -18.65 6.79
C LEU A 160 6.89 -19.63 7.51
N LYS A 161 5.57 -19.38 7.43
CA LYS A 161 4.59 -20.29 8.03
C LYS A 161 4.60 -21.67 7.39
N LYS A 162 4.75 -21.75 6.06
CA LYS A 162 4.76 -23.04 5.34
C LYS A 162 6.09 -23.77 5.48
N GLY A 163 7.21 -23.05 5.41
CA GLY A 163 8.55 -23.63 5.43
C GLY A 163 9.03 -23.97 6.84
N MET A 164 8.78 -23.09 7.81
CA MET A 164 9.31 -23.23 9.18
C MET A 164 8.23 -23.51 10.23
N GLY A 165 6.94 -23.51 9.85
CA GLY A 165 5.84 -23.60 10.81
C GLY A 165 5.64 -22.35 11.68
N VAL A 166 6.50 -21.33 11.55
CA VAL A 166 6.48 -20.11 12.38
C VAL A 166 5.42 -19.14 11.87
N ASP A 167 4.41 -18.86 12.68
CA ASP A 167 3.37 -17.87 12.35
C ASP A 167 3.77 -16.47 12.83
N VAL A 168 4.57 -15.76 12.02
CA VAL A 168 4.97 -14.36 12.27
C VAL A 168 3.82 -13.35 12.10
N ARG A 169 2.60 -13.80 11.78
CA ARG A 169 1.45 -12.92 11.55
C ARG A 169 1.01 -12.27 12.87
N GLY A 170 1.10 -10.95 12.93
CA GLY A 170 0.71 -10.23 14.14
C GLY A 170 1.09 -8.77 14.11
N ARG A 171 1.08 -8.14 15.30
CA ARG A 171 1.41 -6.72 15.45
C ARG A 171 2.84 -6.41 15.03
N THR A 172 3.78 -7.32 15.28
CA THR A 172 5.19 -7.14 14.93
C THR A 172 5.35 -7.01 13.42
N LEU A 173 4.79 -7.92 12.64
CA LEU A 173 4.81 -7.83 11.18
C LEU A 173 4.03 -6.60 10.65
N GLU A 174 2.91 -6.23 11.29
CA GLU A 174 2.20 -4.98 10.96
C GLU A 174 3.11 -3.75 11.15
N LEU A 175 3.87 -3.70 12.26
CA LEU A 175 4.82 -2.60 12.54
C LEU A 175 5.99 -2.60 11.56
N VAL A 176 6.58 -3.76 11.26
CA VAL A 176 7.68 -3.88 10.28
C VAL A 176 7.24 -3.41 8.90
N VAL A 177 6.06 -3.84 8.44
CA VAL A 177 5.52 -3.41 7.14
C VAL A 177 5.27 -1.90 7.10
N VAL A 178 4.76 -1.31 8.17
CA VAL A 178 4.57 0.15 8.25
C VAL A 178 5.90 0.88 8.27
N GLY A 179 6.87 0.45 9.08
CA GLY A 179 8.21 1.05 9.14
C GLY A 179 8.92 1.02 7.79
N MET A 180 8.92 -0.15 7.13
CA MET A 180 9.52 -0.30 5.79
C MET A 180 8.76 0.51 4.72
N THR A 181 7.44 0.67 4.85
CA THR A 181 6.68 1.55 3.95
C THR A 181 7.12 2.99 4.10
N LEU A 182 7.26 3.49 5.33
CA LEU A 182 7.68 4.87 5.59
C LEU A 182 9.09 5.12 5.06
N TRP A 183 10.00 4.19 5.30
CA TRP A 183 11.36 4.24 4.76
C TRP A 183 11.38 4.26 3.22
N LEU A 184 10.68 3.33 2.57
CA LEU A 184 10.61 3.26 1.10
C LEU A 184 9.96 4.51 0.51
N THR A 185 8.98 5.09 1.22
CA THR A 185 8.35 6.36 0.83
C THR A 185 9.34 7.50 0.93
N ALA A 186 10.12 7.61 2.00
CA ALA A 186 11.15 8.63 2.15
C ALA A 186 12.22 8.53 1.05
N ALA A 187 12.69 7.32 0.73
CA ALA A 187 13.60 7.07 -0.38
C ALA A 187 12.98 7.51 -1.73
N SER A 188 11.74 7.08 -2.00
CA SER A 188 11.03 7.46 -3.23
C SER A 188 10.86 8.98 -3.31
N TRP A 189 10.55 9.63 -2.19
CA TRP A 189 10.36 11.07 -2.11
C TRP A 189 11.67 11.83 -2.33
N GLY A 190 12.78 11.33 -1.80
CA GLY A 190 14.13 11.83 -2.09
C GLY A 190 14.43 11.78 -3.58
N CYS A 191 14.12 10.66 -4.26
CA CYS A 191 14.28 10.55 -5.71
C CYS A 191 13.41 11.53 -6.50
N VAL A 192 12.17 11.81 -6.04
CA VAL A 192 11.33 12.85 -6.66
C VAL A 192 12.00 14.22 -6.54
N TRP A 193 12.50 14.60 -5.36
CA TRP A 193 13.27 15.86 -5.23
C TRP A 193 14.54 15.88 -6.08
N GLY A 194 15.27 14.76 -6.14
CA GLY A 194 16.45 14.63 -6.98
C GLY A 194 16.15 14.86 -8.46
N TYR A 195 15.02 14.35 -8.94
CA TYR A 195 14.53 14.59 -10.31
C TYR A 195 14.27 16.08 -10.57
N PHE A 196 13.72 16.81 -9.58
CA PHE A 196 13.45 18.25 -9.67
C PHE A 196 14.63 19.11 -9.17
N GLY A 197 15.86 18.69 -9.47
CA GLY A 197 17.06 19.52 -9.27
C GLY A 197 17.62 19.58 -7.85
N GLN A 198 17.12 18.77 -6.91
CA GLN A 198 17.60 18.74 -5.51
C GLN A 198 18.20 17.37 -5.12
N PRO A 199 19.32 16.94 -5.74
CA PRO A 199 19.90 15.61 -5.49
C PRO A 199 20.41 15.43 -4.05
N ALA A 200 20.73 16.52 -3.35
CA ALA A 200 21.11 16.48 -1.94
C ALA A 200 20.01 15.94 -0.99
N ARG A 201 18.75 15.87 -1.45
CA ARG A 201 17.64 15.28 -0.69
C ARG A 201 17.52 13.76 -0.85
N CYS A 202 18.29 13.15 -1.74
CA CYS A 202 18.46 11.71 -1.83
C CYS A 202 19.39 11.18 -0.71
N GLY A 203 19.38 9.86 -0.48
CA GLY A 203 20.20 9.19 0.53
C GLY A 203 19.42 8.49 1.64
N TRP A 204 18.09 8.39 1.50
CA TRP A 204 17.22 7.71 2.46
C TRP A 204 17.13 6.21 2.20
N GLY A 205 17.23 5.79 0.95
CA GLY A 205 17.21 4.38 0.52
C GLY A 205 18.46 3.61 0.92
N THR A 206 19.56 4.32 1.18
CA THR A 206 20.75 3.76 1.86
C THR A 206 20.76 4.04 3.36
N LEU A 207 19.61 4.39 3.96
CA LEU A 207 19.32 4.41 5.40
C LEU A 207 20.56 4.78 6.26
N GLY A 208 21.20 5.92 5.98
CA GLY A 208 22.33 6.40 6.79
C GLY A 208 23.42 5.36 7.09
N MET A 209 23.70 4.41 6.19
CA MET A 209 24.85 3.49 6.33
C MET A 209 26.21 4.21 6.29
N ALA A 210 26.21 5.53 6.19
CA ALA A 210 27.36 6.41 6.32
C ALA A 210 27.73 6.75 7.79
N GLY A 211 27.00 6.25 8.80
CA GLY A 211 27.29 6.54 10.21
C GLY A 211 27.99 5.44 11.02
N GLY A 212 28.14 4.24 10.46
CA GLY A 212 28.83 3.14 11.14
C GLY A 212 29.02 1.96 10.20
N ASP A 213 30.19 1.34 10.25
CA ASP A 213 30.73 0.28 9.38
C ASP A 213 29.95 -1.06 9.38
N GLY A 214 28.63 -1.04 9.51
CA GLY A 214 27.76 -2.21 9.52
C GLY A 214 27.54 -2.81 8.11
N GLY A 215 28.52 -3.57 7.62
CA GLY A 215 28.61 -4.12 6.26
C GLY A 215 27.55 -5.13 5.81
N PHE A 216 26.70 -5.69 6.68
CA PHE A 216 25.93 -6.89 6.31
C PHE A 216 24.95 -6.73 5.13
N LEU A 217 24.24 -5.59 5.03
CA LEU A 217 23.29 -5.34 3.94
C LEU A 217 23.96 -4.71 2.70
N LYS A 218 25.03 -3.94 2.90
CA LYS A 218 25.84 -3.37 1.81
C LYS A 218 26.52 -4.49 1.02
N ASP A 219 27.12 -5.46 1.71
CA ASP A 219 27.86 -6.56 1.11
C ASP A 219 26.95 -7.57 0.38
N SER A 220 25.74 -7.82 0.92
CA SER A 220 24.74 -8.65 0.23
C SER A 220 24.19 -7.97 -1.04
N TRP A 221 24.01 -6.64 -1.02
CA TRP A 221 23.52 -5.92 -2.19
C TRP A 221 24.61 -5.70 -3.25
N THR A 222 25.84 -5.39 -2.87
CA THR A 222 26.97 -5.32 -3.81
C THR A 222 27.32 -6.69 -4.39
N SER A 223 27.11 -7.78 -3.63
CA SER A 223 27.21 -9.14 -4.17
C SER A 223 26.11 -9.45 -5.20
N ILE A 224 24.90 -8.90 -5.04
CA ILE A 224 23.81 -9.06 -6.00
C ILE A 224 23.97 -8.10 -7.20
N VAL A 225 24.54 -6.91 -7.01
CA VAL A 225 24.66 -5.86 -8.05
C VAL A 225 26.02 -5.87 -8.78
N GLY A 226 26.98 -6.67 -8.32
CA GLY A 226 28.34 -6.70 -8.87
C GLY A 226 29.24 -5.72 -8.13
N ASN A 227 30.27 -6.24 -7.49
CA ASN A 227 31.19 -5.51 -6.64
C ASN A 227 32.23 -4.79 -7.52
N SER A 228 32.05 -3.49 -7.79
CA SER A 228 33.16 -2.63 -8.21
C SER A 228 33.87 -2.13 -6.96
N GLY A 229 34.92 -2.85 -6.56
CA GLY A 229 35.76 -2.46 -5.43
C GLY A 229 36.30 -1.04 -5.64
N ALA A 230 35.93 -0.12 -4.75
CA ALA A 230 36.63 1.15 -4.58
C ALA A 230 37.95 0.90 -3.84
N GLY A 231 38.87 0.16 -4.48
CA GLY A 231 40.29 0.26 -4.17
C GLY A 231 40.81 1.54 -4.81
N GLU A 232 41.66 2.28 -4.10
CA GLU A 232 42.45 3.36 -4.70
C GLU A 232 43.00 2.90 -6.04
N PRO A 233 42.95 3.74 -7.10
CA PRO A 233 43.38 3.34 -8.42
C PRO A 233 44.87 2.95 -8.35
N PRO A 234 45.24 1.67 -8.55
CA PRO A 234 46.62 1.39 -8.88
C PRO A 234 46.86 2.04 -10.24
N ALA A 235 47.94 2.81 -10.36
CA ALA A 235 48.41 3.30 -11.64
C ALA A 235 48.75 2.09 -12.53
N VAL A 236 47.84 1.73 -13.43
CA VAL A 236 48.00 0.66 -14.43
C VAL A 236 47.26 1.18 -15.67
N ALA A 237 48.01 1.67 -16.66
CA ALA A 237 48.51 0.90 -17.80
C ALA A 237 47.38 0.22 -18.57
N ASP A 238 47.25 0.64 -19.82
CA ASP A 238 46.27 0.20 -20.80
C ASP A 238 46.09 -1.32 -20.80
N GLY A 239 44.94 -1.78 -20.34
CA GLY A 239 44.59 -3.18 -20.30
C GLY A 239 43.08 -3.35 -20.18
N ASP A 240 42.46 -3.69 -21.30
CA ASP A 240 41.04 -4.01 -21.50
C ASP A 240 40.54 -5.05 -20.47
N ALA A 241 40.07 -4.58 -19.31
CA ALA A 241 39.27 -5.38 -18.39
C ALA A 241 37.81 -4.95 -18.55
N THR A 242 37.12 -5.58 -19.49
CA THR A 242 35.67 -5.52 -19.66
C THR A 242 34.99 -6.26 -18.51
N VAL A 243 34.87 -5.58 -17.37
CA VAL A 243 33.98 -6.00 -16.28
C VAL A 243 32.55 -5.81 -16.77
N THR A 244 31.78 -6.89 -16.88
CA THR A 244 30.34 -6.83 -17.16
C THR A 244 29.58 -6.57 -15.86
N PRO A 245 29.08 -5.34 -15.61
CA PRO A 245 28.15 -5.11 -14.51
C PRO A 245 26.86 -5.89 -14.75
N LEU A 246 26.04 -6.03 -13.72
CA LEU A 246 24.65 -6.48 -13.82
C LEU A 246 24.06 -6.05 -15.17
N SER A 247 23.69 -7.01 -16.02
CA SER A 247 23.38 -6.80 -17.45
C SER A 247 22.76 -5.43 -17.65
N THR A 248 23.51 -4.50 -18.27
CA THR A 248 23.09 -3.12 -18.52
C THR A 248 21.74 -3.05 -19.23
N SER A 249 21.30 -4.15 -19.85
CA SER A 249 19.96 -4.34 -20.41
C SER A 249 18.83 -4.18 -19.40
N ASP A 250 18.99 -4.70 -18.17
CA ASP A 250 17.91 -4.83 -17.20
C ASP A 250 17.75 -3.56 -16.37
N LEU A 251 18.87 -2.97 -15.94
CA LEU A 251 18.88 -1.63 -15.37
C LEU A 251 18.44 -0.61 -16.42
N GLY A 252 18.87 -0.78 -17.68
CA GLY A 252 18.44 0.05 -18.81
C GLY A 252 16.93 -0.04 -19.06
N ALA A 253 16.30 -1.20 -18.91
CA ALA A 253 14.85 -1.34 -19.02
C ALA A 253 14.11 -0.60 -17.89
N ILE A 254 14.59 -0.72 -16.65
CA ILE A 254 14.02 0.00 -15.49
C ILE A 254 14.20 1.51 -15.66
N LEU A 255 15.40 1.97 -16.03
CA LEU A 255 15.70 3.37 -16.29
C LEU A 255 14.85 3.93 -17.44
N ARG A 256 14.63 3.16 -18.52
CA ARG A 256 13.71 3.55 -19.60
C ARG A 256 12.28 3.70 -19.11
N LEU A 257 11.81 2.80 -18.25
CA LEU A 257 10.45 2.84 -17.70
C LEU A 257 10.26 4.06 -16.78
N TRP A 258 11.27 4.40 -16.00
CA TRP A 258 11.28 5.62 -15.18
C TRP A 258 11.40 6.89 -15.98
N ARG A 259 12.29 6.93 -16.98
CA ARG A 259 12.36 8.05 -17.92
C ARG A 259 11.04 8.22 -18.65
N ALA A 260 10.37 7.15 -19.06
CA ALA A 260 9.04 7.23 -19.66
C ALA A 260 8.00 7.76 -18.67
N PHE A 261 7.99 7.25 -17.44
CA PHE A 261 7.08 7.71 -16.38
C PHE A 261 7.28 9.20 -16.07
N PHE A 262 8.52 9.63 -15.84
CA PHE A 262 8.85 11.03 -15.57
C PHE A 262 8.68 11.93 -16.78
N SER A 263 8.94 11.43 -17.99
CA SER A 263 8.66 12.16 -19.24
C SER A 263 7.16 12.40 -19.40
N VAL A 264 6.33 11.38 -19.19
CA VAL A 264 4.85 11.54 -19.17
C VAL A 264 4.41 12.50 -18.07
N ALA A 265 5.02 12.41 -16.88
CA ALA A 265 4.74 13.36 -15.80
C ALA A 265 5.12 14.80 -16.21
N LYS A 266 6.30 15.01 -16.82
CA LYS A 266 6.77 16.29 -17.34
C LYS A 266 5.85 16.84 -18.43
N SER A 267 5.45 16.02 -19.41
CA SER A 267 4.51 16.43 -20.45
C SER A 267 3.12 16.74 -19.90
N GLY A 268 2.63 15.94 -18.94
CA GLY A 268 1.38 16.20 -18.25
C GLY A 268 1.43 17.49 -17.43
N LEU A 269 2.57 17.78 -16.82
CA LEU A 269 2.83 19.01 -16.09
C LEU A 269 2.88 20.22 -17.02
N ALA A 270 3.59 20.12 -18.14
CA ALA A 270 3.62 21.17 -19.14
C ALA A 270 2.22 21.45 -19.73
N ALA A 271 1.43 20.41 -19.97
CA ALA A 271 0.05 20.56 -20.42
C ALA A 271 -0.86 21.19 -19.34
N TYR A 272 -0.67 20.81 -18.07
CA TYR A 272 -1.37 21.40 -16.94
C TYR A 272 -1.00 22.88 -16.76
N ASP A 273 0.28 23.20 -16.88
CA ASP A 273 0.81 24.56 -16.83
C ASP A 273 0.22 25.42 -17.96
N GLY A 274 0.21 24.89 -19.18
CA GLY A 274 -0.46 25.49 -20.33
C GLY A 274 -1.97 25.66 -20.14
N LEU A 275 -2.66 24.74 -19.46
CA LEU A 275 -4.08 24.90 -19.15
C LEU A 275 -4.30 26.03 -18.14
N TRP A 276 -3.46 26.13 -17.11
CA TRP A 276 -3.57 27.20 -16.12
C TRP A 276 -3.25 28.57 -16.70
N SER A 277 -2.20 28.69 -17.51
CA SER A 277 -1.84 29.95 -18.15
C SER A 277 -2.92 30.44 -19.12
N ASN A 278 -3.61 29.52 -19.81
CA ASN A 278 -4.64 29.87 -20.80
C ASN A 278 -6.05 30.08 -20.21
N TYR A 279 -6.42 29.36 -19.15
CA TYR A 279 -7.81 29.35 -18.66
C TYR A 279 -8.01 29.92 -17.27
N ALA A 280 -6.96 30.09 -16.47
CA ALA A 280 -7.11 30.67 -15.15
C ALA A 280 -7.25 32.19 -15.28
N PRO A 281 -8.17 32.82 -14.53
CA PRO A 281 -8.18 34.28 -14.40
C PRO A 281 -6.78 34.74 -13.98
N ALA A 282 -6.28 35.85 -14.54
CA ALA A 282 -4.93 36.36 -14.27
C ALA A 282 -4.59 36.43 -12.76
N LYS A 283 -5.59 36.74 -11.92
CA LYS A 283 -5.47 36.75 -10.45
C LYS A 283 -5.24 35.38 -9.82
N VAL A 284 -5.72 34.30 -10.42
CA VAL A 284 -5.50 32.93 -9.94
C VAL A 284 -4.17 32.41 -10.49
N ALA A 285 -3.84 32.72 -11.74
CA ALA A 285 -2.52 32.41 -12.30
C ALA A 285 -1.40 33.04 -11.45
N SER A 286 -1.54 34.31 -11.04
CA SER A 286 -0.54 34.97 -10.19
C SER A 286 -0.37 34.36 -8.80
N TRP A 287 -1.37 33.61 -8.29
CA TRP A 287 -1.27 32.88 -7.02
C TRP A 287 -0.49 31.57 -7.16
N PHE A 288 -0.50 30.96 -8.35
CA PHE A 288 0.25 29.74 -8.62
C PHE A 288 1.66 30.03 -9.14
N CYS A 289 1.86 31.12 -9.87
CA CYS A 289 3.17 31.59 -10.32
C CYS A 289 3.88 32.48 -9.28
N MET A 290 3.64 32.24 -7.98
CA MET A 290 4.00 33.17 -6.90
C MET A 290 5.48 33.60 -6.92
N GLU A 291 5.67 34.90 -7.21
CA GLU A 291 6.65 35.83 -6.62
C GLU A 291 8.06 35.27 -6.36
N GLY A 292 8.88 35.19 -7.39
CA GLY A 292 10.33 34.96 -7.24
C GLY A 292 11.15 35.64 -8.33
N SER A 293 10.59 35.72 -9.52
CA SER A 293 10.98 36.72 -10.49
C SER A 293 9.95 37.81 -10.34
N ALA A 294 10.36 39.01 -9.94
CA ALA A 294 9.79 40.14 -10.63
C ALA A 294 9.73 39.75 -12.11
N LEU A 295 8.60 39.95 -12.78
CA LEU A 295 8.71 40.41 -14.16
C LEU A 295 9.48 41.74 -14.09
N GLY A 296 10.77 41.68 -13.77
CA GLY A 296 11.78 42.45 -14.45
C GLY A 296 11.59 41.99 -15.86
N SER A 297 10.67 42.67 -16.52
CA SER A 297 10.71 42.89 -17.94
C SER A 297 12.10 43.45 -18.18
N ASP A 298 13.09 42.56 -18.29
CA ASP A 298 14.22 42.80 -19.16
C ASP A 298 13.61 42.80 -20.56
N ILE A 299 12.85 43.87 -20.84
CA ILE A 299 12.61 44.35 -22.18
C ILE A 299 14.02 44.65 -22.63
N SER A 300 14.57 43.71 -23.40
CA SER A 300 15.79 43.95 -24.14
C SER A 300 15.62 45.30 -24.86
N ALA A 301 16.68 46.12 -24.91
CA ALA A 301 16.59 47.54 -25.28
C ALA A 301 15.97 47.79 -26.68
N ASP A 302 15.81 46.74 -27.47
CA ASP A 302 15.17 46.65 -28.77
C ASP A 302 13.64 46.40 -28.72
N GLY A 303 13.02 46.30 -27.54
CA GLY A 303 11.57 46.14 -27.38
C GLY A 303 11.06 44.74 -27.72
N THR A 304 11.95 43.78 -27.97
CA THR A 304 11.57 42.39 -28.24
C THR A 304 11.40 41.65 -26.92
N LEU A 305 10.21 41.08 -26.74
CA LEU A 305 9.91 40.19 -25.63
C LEU A 305 10.49 38.83 -26.02
N ASP A 306 11.64 38.46 -25.45
CA ASP A 306 12.24 37.15 -25.68
C ASP A 306 11.43 36.09 -24.90
N VAL A 307 10.35 35.61 -25.54
CA VAL A 307 9.43 34.59 -25.00
C VAL A 307 10.10 33.21 -24.89
N SER A 308 11.36 33.06 -25.32
CA SER A 308 11.94 31.73 -25.54
C SER A 308 12.32 30.94 -24.28
N ASN A 309 12.24 31.51 -23.07
CA ASN A 309 12.61 30.78 -21.83
C ASN A 309 11.72 31.03 -20.59
N SER A 310 10.63 31.80 -20.69
CA SER A 310 9.80 32.20 -19.54
C SER A 310 8.43 31.50 -19.42
N ASP A 311 8.12 30.53 -20.29
CA ASP A 311 6.75 30.00 -20.44
C ASP A 311 6.30 29.03 -19.34
N PHE A 312 7.17 28.68 -18.39
CA PHE A 312 6.79 27.78 -17.30
C PHE A 312 6.49 28.55 -16.02
N CYS A 313 5.22 28.56 -15.61
CA CYS A 313 4.78 29.15 -14.34
C CYS A 313 5.31 28.32 -13.15
N LEU A 314 5.60 27.04 -13.36
CA LEU A 314 6.18 26.13 -12.37
C LEU A 314 7.70 25.97 -12.57
N ARG A 315 8.50 26.70 -11.77
CA ARG A 315 9.99 26.63 -11.76
C ARG A 315 10.54 25.20 -11.71
N MET A 316 9.86 24.29 -11.03
CA MET A 316 10.28 22.89 -10.95
C MET A 316 10.29 22.15 -12.30
N VAL A 317 9.40 22.50 -13.24
CA VAL A 317 9.37 21.81 -14.55
C VAL A 317 10.65 22.12 -15.35
N HIS A 318 11.20 23.31 -15.16
CA HIS A 318 12.49 23.72 -15.69
C HIS A 318 13.64 22.92 -15.05
N ASP A 319 13.62 22.80 -13.72
CA ASP A 319 14.69 22.12 -12.96
C ASP A 319 14.60 20.58 -13.02
N ALA A 320 13.64 20.04 -13.79
CA ALA A 320 13.49 18.60 -14.00
C ALA A 320 14.64 18.04 -14.86
N ASP A 321 15.57 17.32 -14.22
CA ASP A 321 16.73 16.69 -14.86
C ASP A 321 16.44 15.20 -15.16
N PRO A 322 16.15 14.81 -16.41
CA PRO A 322 15.94 13.40 -16.78
C PRO A 322 17.20 12.55 -16.64
N ASP A 323 18.37 13.18 -16.47
CA ASP A 323 19.67 12.53 -16.34
C ASP A 323 20.22 12.59 -14.91
N PHE A 324 19.38 12.89 -13.91
CA PHE A 324 19.76 12.88 -12.48
C PHE A 324 20.29 11.52 -11.97
N LEU A 325 20.19 10.48 -12.80
CA LEU A 325 20.60 9.09 -12.54
C LEU A 325 21.91 8.70 -13.24
N VAL A 326 22.48 9.58 -14.08
CA VAL A 326 23.74 9.30 -14.78
C VAL A 326 24.88 9.35 -13.76
N ALA A 327 25.49 8.19 -13.51
CA ALA A 327 26.66 8.09 -12.66
C ALA A 327 27.80 8.96 -13.22
N GLY A 328 28.34 9.88 -12.40
CA GLY A 328 29.45 10.76 -12.78
C GLY A 328 29.28 12.24 -12.42
N ARG A 329 28.05 12.70 -12.12
CA ARG A 329 27.78 14.12 -11.74
C ARG A 329 28.00 14.43 -10.25
N GLY A 330 28.83 13.65 -9.55
CA GLY A 330 29.14 13.84 -8.13
C GLY A 330 28.37 12.92 -7.16
N ALA A 331 28.72 13.03 -5.88
CA ALA A 331 28.29 12.10 -4.83
C ALA A 331 26.78 12.07 -4.59
N ASP A 332 26.09 13.22 -4.71
CA ASP A 332 24.65 13.29 -4.47
C ASP A 332 23.84 12.58 -5.57
N HIS A 333 24.27 12.66 -6.83
CA HIS A 333 23.66 11.91 -7.94
C HIS A 333 23.83 10.39 -7.76
N ALA A 334 24.99 9.96 -7.26
CA ALA A 334 25.22 8.55 -6.94
C ALA A 334 24.26 8.05 -5.84
N ARG A 335 23.98 8.88 -4.83
CA ARG A 335 22.98 8.58 -3.78
C ARG A 335 21.57 8.46 -4.36
N CYS A 336 21.17 9.35 -5.26
CA CYS A 336 19.87 9.26 -5.94
C CYS A 336 19.74 7.98 -6.78
N ALA A 337 20.79 7.62 -7.51
CA ALA A 337 20.81 6.39 -8.30
C ALA A 337 20.68 5.14 -7.41
N ALA A 338 21.36 5.12 -6.25
CA ALA A 338 21.25 4.04 -5.26
C ALA A 338 19.84 3.96 -4.63
N ASP A 339 19.28 5.09 -4.21
CA ASP A 339 17.91 5.12 -3.66
C ASP A 339 16.89 4.64 -4.70
N LEU A 340 17.04 5.07 -5.96
CA LEU A 340 16.15 4.64 -7.03
C LEU A 340 16.29 3.13 -7.30
N SER A 341 17.51 2.59 -7.34
CA SER A 341 17.70 1.14 -7.56
C SER A 341 17.03 0.31 -6.47
N VAL A 342 17.10 0.74 -5.21
CA VAL A 342 16.41 0.11 -4.08
C VAL A 342 14.89 0.22 -4.25
N VAL A 343 14.35 1.41 -4.51
CA VAL A 343 12.90 1.63 -4.67
C VAL A 343 12.35 0.76 -5.79
N THR A 344 13.02 0.77 -6.94
CA THR A 344 12.61 0.01 -8.12
C THR A 344 12.72 -1.49 -7.93
N GLY A 345 13.81 -1.96 -7.33
CA GLY A 345 13.99 -3.37 -6.99
C GLY A 345 12.88 -3.87 -6.07
N VAL A 346 12.52 -3.10 -5.03
CA VAL A 346 11.43 -3.46 -4.11
C VAL A 346 10.07 -3.48 -4.81
N TRP A 347 9.78 -2.49 -5.66
CA TRP A 347 8.52 -2.45 -6.41
C TRP A 347 8.42 -3.57 -7.44
N ALA A 348 9.50 -3.85 -8.18
CA ALA A 348 9.58 -4.95 -9.14
C ALA A 348 9.41 -6.31 -8.44
N ALA A 349 10.12 -6.54 -7.34
CA ALA A 349 9.96 -7.76 -6.53
C ALA A 349 8.52 -7.92 -6.04
N ALA A 350 7.86 -6.84 -5.60
CA ALA A 350 6.47 -6.89 -5.20
C ALA A 350 5.52 -7.19 -6.36
N ALA A 351 5.76 -6.62 -7.54
CA ALA A 351 4.98 -6.89 -8.74
C ALA A 351 5.11 -8.37 -9.18
N LEU A 352 6.33 -8.89 -9.24
CA LEU A 352 6.61 -10.30 -9.53
C LEU A 352 5.94 -11.23 -8.52
N ALA A 353 6.05 -10.94 -7.22
CA ALA A 353 5.39 -11.70 -6.17
C ALA A 353 3.86 -11.67 -6.30
N ALA A 354 3.28 -10.53 -6.67
CA ALA A 354 1.84 -10.40 -6.89
C ALA A 354 1.37 -11.22 -8.11
N LEU A 355 2.09 -11.12 -9.23
CA LEU A 355 1.80 -11.85 -10.46
C LEU A 355 1.96 -13.35 -10.29
N GLY A 356 3.08 -13.80 -9.71
CA GLY A 356 3.31 -15.20 -9.38
C GLY A 356 2.26 -15.74 -8.42
N GLY A 357 1.90 -14.98 -7.38
CA GLY A 357 0.83 -15.35 -6.46
C GLY A 357 -0.54 -15.46 -7.13
N ALA A 358 -0.86 -14.58 -8.09
CA ALA A 358 -2.09 -14.64 -8.86
C ALA A 358 -2.12 -15.85 -9.82
N ALA A 359 -1.00 -16.13 -10.49
CA ALA A 359 -0.86 -17.28 -11.38
C ALA A 359 -1.03 -18.61 -10.61
N LEU A 360 -0.38 -18.75 -9.46
CA LEU A 360 -0.51 -19.93 -8.60
C LEU A 360 -1.94 -20.12 -8.09
N ARG A 361 -2.64 -19.05 -7.71
CA ARG A 361 -4.06 -19.13 -7.30
C ARG A 361 -4.96 -19.59 -8.42
N ARG A 362 -4.81 -19.01 -9.62
CA ARG A 362 -5.57 -19.43 -10.81
C ARG A 362 -5.27 -20.89 -11.16
N GLY A 363 -4.02 -21.33 -11.04
CA GLY A 363 -3.63 -22.73 -11.20
C GLY A 363 -4.35 -23.65 -10.22
N ALA A 364 -4.35 -23.29 -8.92
CA ALA A 364 -5.04 -24.07 -7.89
C ALA A 364 -6.56 -24.11 -8.09
N GLU A 365 -7.20 -22.99 -8.46
CA GLU A 365 -8.63 -22.94 -8.77
C GLU A 365 -8.97 -23.80 -10.00
N ARG A 366 -8.13 -23.78 -11.05
CA ARG A 366 -8.29 -24.65 -12.22
C ARG A 366 -8.15 -26.13 -11.83
N ALA A 367 -7.17 -26.48 -11.00
CA ALA A 367 -6.99 -27.84 -10.50
C ALA A 367 -8.20 -28.30 -9.65
N GLN A 368 -8.72 -27.46 -8.76
CA GLN A 368 -9.91 -27.75 -7.98
C GLN A 368 -11.15 -27.93 -8.86
N ARG A 369 -11.33 -27.10 -9.90
CA ARG A 369 -12.43 -27.24 -10.86
C ARG A 369 -12.33 -28.55 -11.63
N ARG A 370 -11.13 -28.92 -12.11
CA ARG A 370 -10.89 -30.21 -12.78
C ARG A 370 -11.19 -31.40 -11.86
N ALA A 371 -10.74 -31.34 -10.60
CA ALA A 371 -11.04 -32.37 -9.60
C ALA A 371 -12.55 -32.48 -9.31
N ALA A 372 -13.24 -31.34 -9.19
CA ALA A 372 -14.69 -31.32 -8.98
C ALA A 372 -15.46 -31.86 -10.19
N GLN A 373 -15.01 -31.55 -11.41
CA GLN A 373 -15.58 -32.10 -12.65
C GLN A 373 -15.35 -33.61 -12.74
N ALA A 374 -14.13 -34.11 -12.46
CA ALA A 374 -13.84 -35.54 -12.43
C ALA A 374 -14.69 -36.28 -11.37
N ALA A 375 -14.83 -35.71 -10.17
CA ALA A 375 -15.71 -36.26 -9.12
C ALA A 375 -17.20 -36.19 -9.51
N GLY A 376 -17.61 -35.21 -10.31
CA GLY A 376 -18.94 -35.13 -10.90
C GLY A 376 -19.18 -36.24 -11.92
N ALA A 377 -18.23 -36.43 -12.84
CA ALA A 377 -18.27 -37.47 -13.86
C ALA A 377 -18.30 -38.88 -13.24
N ALA A 378 -17.46 -39.14 -12.23
CA ALA A 378 -17.47 -40.41 -11.49
C ALA A 378 -18.82 -40.68 -10.81
N ARG A 379 -19.42 -39.66 -10.18
CA ARG A 379 -20.78 -39.77 -9.60
C ARG A 379 -21.85 -39.99 -10.67
N GLY A 380 -21.68 -39.41 -11.85
CA GLY A 380 -22.56 -39.66 -13.01
C GLY A 380 -22.48 -41.11 -13.48
N ALA A 381 -21.27 -41.64 -13.66
CA ALA A 381 -21.03 -43.02 -14.07
C ALA A 381 -21.61 -44.03 -13.06
N ASP A 382 -21.41 -43.81 -11.77
CA ASP A 382 -21.98 -44.64 -10.70
C ASP A 382 -23.52 -44.59 -10.67
N ARG A 383 -24.13 -43.43 -10.95
CA ARG A 383 -25.59 -43.33 -11.11
C ARG A 383 -26.10 -44.11 -12.34
N ALA A 384 -25.39 -44.04 -13.46
CA ALA A 384 -25.72 -44.78 -14.67
C ALA A 384 -25.61 -46.30 -14.46
N ALA A 385 -24.54 -46.77 -13.80
CA ALA A 385 -24.36 -48.18 -13.45
C ALA A 385 -25.50 -48.68 -12.54
N ARG A 386 -25.87 -47.91 -11.52
CA ARG A 386 -27.02 -48.24 -10.65
C ARG A 386 -28.37 -48.22 -11.37
N ALA A 387 -28.54 -47.38 -12.39
CA ALA A 387 -29.75 -47.39 -13.22
C ALA A 387 -29.82 -48.65 -14.10
N ALA A 388 -28.69 -49.05 -14.70
CA ALA A 388 -28.59 -50.27 -15.49
C ALA A 388 -28.86 -51.54 -14.64
N ASP A 389 -28.28 -51.64 -13.44
CA ASP A 389 -28.55 -52.76 -12.51
C ASP A 389 -30.04 -52.85 -12.15
N ARG A 390 -30.67 -51.71 -11.85
CA ARG A 390 -32.13 -51.66 -11.59
C ARG A 390 -32.93 -52.14 -12.79
N ALA A 391 -32.61 -51.68 -14.00
CA ALA A 391 -33.29 -52.12 -15.21
C ALA A 391 -33.14 -53.63 -15.44
N ALA A 392 -31.94 -54.19 -15.24
CA ALA A 392 -31.68 -55.62 -15.36
C ALA A 392 -32.48 -56.45 -14.34
N ARG A 393 -32.56 -56.00 -13.08
CA ARG A 393 -33.38 -56.67 -12.04
C ARG A 393 -34.86 -56.67 -12.37
N VAL A 394 -35.39 -55.55 -12.89
CA VAL A 394 -36.79 -55.45 -13.33
C VAL A 394 -37.07 -56.41 -14.49
N ALA A 395 -36.18 -56.46 -15.49
CA ALA A 395 -36.31 -57.39 -16.62
C ALA A 395 -36.26 -58.86 -16.17
N ALA A 396 -35.35 -59.21 -15.26
CA ALA A 396 -35.25 -60.56 -14.70
C ALA A 396 -36.50 -60.96 -13.89
N ALA A 397 -37.06 -60.03 -13.10
CA ALA A 397 -38.29 -60.25 -12.35
C ALA A 397 -39.49 -60.46 -13.29
N ALA A 398 -39.60 -59.66 -14.36
CA ALA A 398 -40.64 -59.83 -15.37
C ALA A 398 -40.54 -61.20 -16.08
N ALA A 399 -39.33 -61.61 -16.49
CA ALA A 399 -39.09 -62.91 -17.09
C ALA A 399 -39.46 -64.08 -16.15
N LEU A 400 -39.14 -63.95 -14.86
CA LEU A 400 -39.52 -64.94 -13.85
C LEU A 400 -41.03 -65.01 -13.64
N ALA A 401 -41.73 -63.88 -13.66
CA ALA A 401 -43.18 -63.82 -13.55
C ALA A 401 -43.88 -64.52 -14.73
N VAL A 402 -43.41 -64.27 -15.96
CA VAL A 402 -43.87 -64.97 -17.17
C VAL A 402 -43.65 -66.48 -17.04
N ARG A 403 -42.45 -66.90 -16.60
CA ARG A 403 -42.13 -68.33 -16.44
C ARG A 403 -42.98 -69.03 -15.38
N ARG A 404 -43.47 -68.30 -14.38
CA ARG A 404 -44.34 -68.84 -13.31
C ARG A 404 -45.83 -68.83 -13.68
N GLY A 405 -46.20 -68.42 -14.90
CA GLY A 405 -47.60 -68.37 -15.33
C GLY A 405 -48.43 -67.38 -14.50
N VAL A 406 -47.79 -66.38 -13.90
CA VAL A 406 -48.50 -65.34 -13.15
C VAL A 406 -49.12 -64.42 -14.18
N GLU A 407 -50.41 -64.62 -14.47
CA GLU A 407 -51.17 -63.68 -15.29
C GLU A 407 -51.15 -62.29 -14.63
N PRO A 408 -50.84 -61.23 -15.39
CA PRO A 408 -50.88 -59.89 -14.86
C PRO A 408 -52.31 -59.58 -14.40
N ARG A 409 -52.50 -59.36 -13.10
CA ARG A 409 -53.79 -58.88 -12.60
C ARG A 409 -54.11 -57.56 -13.30
N PRO A 410 -55.31 -57.40 -13.88
CA PRO A 410 -55.73 -56.14 -14.46
C PRO A 410 -55.62 -55.06 -13.38
N HIS A 411 -54.93 -53.97 -13.73
CA HIS A 411 -54.83 -52.77 -12.91
C HIS A 411 -56.24 -52.36 -12.47
N GLN A 412 -56.49 -52.36 -11.16
CA GLN A 412 -57.59 -51.57 -10.61
C GLN A 412 -57.07 -50.14 -10.53
N ASP A 413 -57.69 -49.28 -11.34
CA ASP A 413 -57.51 -47.84 -11.34
C ASP A 413 -57.92 -47.19 -10.01
#